data_AF-A0A6N7IZJ8-F1
#
_entry.id   AF-A0A6N7IZJ8-F1
#
_cell.length_a   1.000
_cell.length_b   1.000
_cell.length_c   1.000
_cell.angle_alpha   90.00
_cell.angle_beta   90.00
_cell.angle_gamma   90.00
#
_symmetry.space_group_name_H-M   'P 1'
#
loop_
_entity.id
_entity.type
_entity.pdbx_description
1 polymer ?
#
loop_
_entity_poly.entity_id
_entity_poly.type
_entity_poly.pdbx_seq_one_letter_code
_entity_poly.pdbx_strand_id
1 'polypeptide(L)'
;MKNDINAGTASRLLQFADAMDAMKLAGGQIYYFVLDYDSDSSVWDKVLYAFEQMFSYLDTQLLIIDIPEKYTRRKDFEQVNAVIDRFCIKCQGIIKYVNENGAESTLFKHIGVYISGNDVKLAPYIKKAKESGIIIKKASDWVKDFSDSPFLTKSGSRKPLISICIPTFNRAGCLILTIESIIKQNEFKRGLVEIVISDNNSDDETEKIGRFYADQFSMIRYFRNDKNILDGNFRLVLKRGSRCQS
;
A
#
# COMPACT_ATOMS: atom_id res chain seq x y z
N MET A 1 -20.47 8.85 -9.71
CA MET A 1 -21.23 8.05 -10.69
C MET A 1 -21.31 6.63 -10.17
N LYS A 2 -22.52 6.07 -10.13
CA LYS A 2 -22.81 4.73 -9.59
C LYS A 2 -22.23 3.66 -10.52
N ASN A 3 -21.42 2.75 -10.00
CA ASN A 3 -20.92 1.56 -10.71
C ASN A 3 -21.98 0.45 -10.65
N ASP A 4 -23.03 0.59 -11.47
CA ASP A 4 -23.89 -0.54 -11.82
C ASP A 4 -23.21 -1.34 -12.93
N ILE A 5 -22.36 -2.30 -12.55
CA ILE A 5 -21.55 -3.08 -13.49
C ILE A 5 -22.27 -4.39 -13.84
N ASN A 6 -23.22 -4.33 -14.76
CA ASN A 6 -23.83 -5.49 -15.42
C ASN A 6 -23.79 -5.38 -16.95
N ALA A 7 -22.69 -4.89 -17.51
CA ALA A 7 -22.37 -5.02 -18.94
C ALA A 7 -21.53 -6.30 -19.20
N GLY A 8 -21.84 -7.02 -20.28
CA GLY A 8 -21.21 -8.31 -20.65
C GLY A 8 -19.70 -8.22 -20.88
N THR A 9 -19.02 -9.38 -20.78
CA THR A 9 -17.55 -9.52 -20.75
C THR A 9 -16.83 -8.76 -21.88
N ALA A 10 -17.36 -8.80 -23.10
CA ALA A 10 -16.77 -8.10 -24.25
C ALA A 10 -16.83 -6.57 -24.15
N SER A 11 -17.92 -6.02 -23.60
CA SER A 11 -18.09 -4.57 -23.41
C SER A 11 -17.15 -4.04 -22.33
N ARG A 12 -16.93 -4.82 -21.25
CA ARG A 12 -15.93 -4.47 -20.21
C ARG A 12 -14.51 -4.51 -20.75
N LEU A 13 -14.17 -5.49 -21.59
CA LEU A 13 -12.84 -5.61 -22.16
C LEU A 13 -12.48 -4.39 -23.03
N LEU A 14 -13.45 -3.91 -23.82
CA LEU A 14 -13.28 -2.70 -24.62
C LEU A 14 -13.06 -1.47 -23.73
N GLN A 15 -13.86 -1.31 -22.67
CA GLN A 15 -13.68 -0.21 -21.70
C GLN A 15 -12.31 -0.25 -21.01
N PHE A 16 -11.78 -1.43 -20.68
CA PHE A 16 -10.43 -1.56 -20.12
C PHE A 16 -9.36 -1.18 -21.13
N ALA A 17 -9.48 -1.63 -22.38
CA ALA A 17 -8.57 -1.26 -23.45
C ALA A 17 -8.56 0.27 -23.66
N ASP A 18 -9.73 0.91 -23.68
CA ASP A 18 -9.86 2.37 -23.82
C ASP A 18 -9.19 3.11 -22.67
N ALA A 19 -9.37 2.64 -21.42
CA ALA A 19 -8.72 3.23 -20.24
C ALA A 19 -7.18 3.09 -20.29
N MET A 20 -6.68 1.96 -20.78
CA MET A 20 -5.26 1.73 -20.98
C MET A 20 -4.70 2.61 -22.12
N ASP A 21 -5.42 2.78 -23.22
CA ASP A 21 -5.01 3.68 -24.30
C ASP A 21 -4.99 5.14 -23.86
N ALA A 22 -6.00 5.58 -23.11
CA ALA A 22 -6.01 6.92 -22.51
C ALA A 22 -4.80 7.13 -21.57
N MET A 23 -4.47 6.14 -20.75
CA MET A 23 -3.29 6.19 -19.86
C MET A 23 -1.99 6.30 -20.66
N LYS A 24 -1.84 5.55 -21.77
CA LYS A 24 -0.67 5.67 -22.65
C LYS A 24 -0.59 7.05 -23.32
N LEU A 25 -1.71 7.58 -23.82
CA LEU A 25 -1.77 8.89 -24.46
C LEU A 25 -1.39 10.02 -23.50
N ALA A 26 -1.72 9.87 -22.20
CA ALA A 26 -1.29 10.78 -21.14
C ALA A 26 0.20 10.64 -20.76
N GLY A 27 0.97 9.78 -21.44
CA GLY A 27 2.36 9.48 -21.11
C GLY A 27 2.54 8.59 -19.88
N GLY A 28 1.47 7.92 -19.45
CA GLY A 28 1.44 7.08 -18.27
C GLY A 28 2.01 5.69 -18.47
N GLN A 29 2.48 5.09 -17.37
CA GLN A 29 3.06 3.76 -17.35
C GLN A 29 2.03 2.73 -16.90
N ILE A 30 1.83 1.69 -17.71
CA ILE A 30 0.94 0.58 -17.38
C ILE A 30 1.76 -0.63 -16.96
N TYR A 31 1.50 -1.07 -15.73
CA TYR A 31 2.01 -2.27 -15.11
C TYR A 31 0.95 -3.36 -15.19
N TYR A 32 1.39 -4.58 -15.46
CA TYR A 32 0.53 -5.74 -15.54
C TYR A 32 1.07 -6.85 -14.67
N PHE A 33 0.23 -7.38 -13.79
CA PHE A 33 0.59 -8.46 -12.88
C PHE A 33 -0.49 -9.53 -12.92
N VAL A 34 -0.08 -10.77 -13.17
CA VAL A 34 -0.99 -11.92 -13.10
C VAL A 34 -0.98 -12.45 -11.68
N LEU A 35 -2.17 -12.53 -11.08
CA LEU A 35 -2.36 -12.91 -9.69
C LEU A 35 -1.74 -14.28 -9.41
N ASP A 36 -0.78 -14.35 -8.50
CA ASP A 36 0.00 -15.57 -8.24
C ASP A 36 -0.33 -16.23 -6.89
N TYR A 37 -1.50 -15.94 -6.31
CA TYR A 37 -1.88 -16.37 -4.96
C TYR A 37 -1.99 -17.90 -4.77
N ASP A 38 -2.03 -18.67 -5.86
CA ASP A 38 -2.00 -20.13 -5.85
C ASP A 38 -0.58 -20.70 -5.63
N SER A 39 0.42 -19.85 -5.41
CA SER A 39 1.78 -20.25 -5.08
C SER A 39 2.05 -20.15 -3.58
N ASP A 40 2.74 -21.16 -3.02
CA ASP A 40 3.28 -21.15 -1.66
C ASP A 40 4.26 -19.99 -1.41
N SER A 41 4.80 -19.41 -2.49
CA SER A 41 5.73 -18.28 -2.47
C SER A 41 5.13 -17.04 -3.15
N SER A 42 3.80 -16.90 -3.13
CA SER A 42 3.10 -15.80 -3.80
C SER A 42 3.55 -14.41 -3.33
N VAL A 43 3.42 -13.43 -4.21
CA VAL A 43 3.87 -12.05 -3.99
C VAL A 43 2.80 -11.01 -4.33
N TRP A 44 1.59 -11.45 -4.70
CA TRP A 44 0.50 -10.57 -5.11
C TRP A 44 0.22 -9.43 -4.13
N ASP A 45 0.17 -9.71 -2.83
CA ASP A 45 -0.08 -8.72 -1.78
C ASP A 45 1.03 -7.66 -1.72
N LYS A 46 2.28 -8.08 -1.86
CA LYS A 46 3.46 -7.20 -1.91
C LYS A 46 3.47 -6.32 -3.16
N VAL A 47 3.05 -6.86 -4.31
CA VAL A 47 2.88 -6.12 -5.56
C VAL A 47 1.83 -5.02 -5.40
N LEU A 48 0.66 -5.33 -4.84
CA LEU A 48 -0.40 -4.33 -4.60
C LEU A 48 0.08 -3.22 -3.66
N TYR A 49 0.75 -3.62 -2.58
CA TYR A 49 1.30 -2.69 -1.62
C TYR A 49 2.35 -1.77 -2.24
N ALA A 50 3.34 -2.33 -2.94
CA ALA A 50 4.40 -1.55 -3.58
C ALA A 50 3.83 -0.54 -4.57
N PHE A 51 2.82 -0.94 -5.36
CA PHE A 51 2.15 -0.05 -6.28
C PHE A 51 1.39 1.07 -5.56
N GLU A 52 0.61 0.77 -4.52
CA GLU A 52 -0.09 1.78 -3.73
C GLU A 52 0.87 2.86 -3.18
N GLN A 53 2.04 2.44 -2.70
CA GLN A 53 3.08 3.35 -2.22
C GLN A 53 3.66 4.21 -3.34
N MET A 54 3.84 3.64 -4.53
CA MET A 54 4.37 4.35 -5.70
C MET A 54 3.34 5.32 -6.31
N PHE A 55 2.07 4.92 -6.38
CA PHE A 55 0.98 5.67 -7.02
C PHE A 55 0.69 7.01 -6.33
N SER A 56 0.93 7.11 -5.02
CA SER A 56 0.69 8.32 -4.22
C SER A 56 1.51 9.56 -4.66
N TYR A 57 2.34 9.43 -5.70
CA TYR A 57 3.26 10.46 -6.18
C TYR A 57 3.05 10.86 -7.65
N LEU A 58 2.36 10.05 -8.46
CA LEU A 58 2.22 10.27 -9.91
C LEU A 58 0.89 9.66 -10.40
N ASP A 59 -0.08 10.51 -10.76
CA ASP A 59 -1.40 10.11 -11.31
C ASP A 59 -1.32 9.48 -12.71
N THR A 60 -0.11 9.25 -13.23
CA THR A 60 0.15 8.72 -14.58
C THR A 60 0.59 7.26 -14.55
N GLN A 61 0.09 6.46 -13.59
CA GLN A 61 0.46 5.06 -13.46
C GLN A 61 -0.77 4.19 -13.24
N LEU A 62 -0.75 3.00 -13.84
CA LEU A 62 -1.85 2.04 -13.75
C LEU A 62 -1.31 0.64 -13.49
N LEU A 63 -1.87 -0.08 -12.52
CA LEU A 63 -1.65 -1.49 -12.28
C LEU A 63 -2.89 -2.29 -12.66
N ILE A 64 -2.74 -3.15 -13.65
CA ILE A 64 -3.71 -4.18 -13.97
C ILE A 64 -3.37 -5.46 -13.20
N ILE A 65 -4.30 -5.91 -12.37
CA ILE A 65 -4.27 -7.22 -11.73
C ILE A 65 -5.09 -8.17 -12.60
N ASP A 66 -4.40 -9.01 -13.37
CA ASP A 66 -5.02 -10.10 -14.12
C ASP A 66 -5.32 -11.26 -13.17
N ILE A 67 -6.60 -11.60 -13.06
CA ILE A 67 -7.11 -12.72 -12.29
C ILE A 67 -7.55 -13.80 -13.29
N PRO A 68 -6.74 -14.84 -13.51
CA PRO A 68 -7.13 -15.98 -14.33
C PRO A 68 -8.49 -16.53 -13.88
N GLU A 69 -9.43 -16.72 -14.81
CA GLU A 69 -10.82 -17.09 -14.49
C GLU A 69 -10.92 -18.34 -13.59
N LYS A 70 -10.02 -19.31 -13.79
CA LYS A 70 -9.90 -20.53 -12.97
C LYS A 70 -9.80 -20.26 -11.47
N TYR A 71 -9.24 -19.12 -11.07
CA TYR A 71 -9.10 -18.74 -9.67
C TYR A 71 -10.41 -18.30 -9.04
N THR A 72 -11.31 -17.69 -9.82
CA THR A 72 -12.62 -17.25 -9.32
C THR A 72 -13.48 -18.41 -8.82
N ARG A 73 -13.21 -19.62 -9.29
CA ARG A 73 -13.92 -20.85 -8.93
C ARG A 73 -13.41 -21.50 -7.64
N ARG A 74 -12.34 -20.96 -7.03
CA ARG A 74 -11.77 -21.53 -5.79
C ARG A 74 -12.48 -21.01 -4.55
N LYS A 75 -12.61 -21.88 -3.54
CA LYS A 75 -13.30 -21.56 -2.28
C LYS A 75 -12.61 -20.46 -1.46
N ASP A 76 -11.30 -20.33 -1.59
CA ASP A 76 -10.48 -19.34 -0.89
C ASP A 76 -10.41 -17.98 -1.60
N PHE A 77 -10.87 -17.90 -2.86
CA PHE A 77 -10.75 -16.70 -3.68
C PHE A 77 -11.55 -15.52 -3.13
N GLU A 78 -12.68 -15.76 -2.45
CA GLU A 78 -13.50 -14.68 -1.88
C GLU A 78 -12.70 -13.81 -0.91
N GLN A 79 -11.89 -14.41 -0.05
CA GLN A 79 -11.06 -13.70 0.92
C GLN A 79 -9.95 -12.89 0.23
N VAL A 80 -9.33 -13.47 -0.81
CA VAL A 80 -8.29 -12.82 -1.62
C VAL A 80 -8.88 -11.64 -2.40
N ASN A 81 -10.03 -11.85 -3.05
CA ASN A 81 -10.73 -10.80 -3.79
C ASN A 81 -11.17 -9.65 -2.88
N ALA A 82 -11.61 -9.93 -1.64
CA ALA A 82 -11.92 -8.90 -0.66
C ALA A 82 -10.70 -8.03 -0.29
N VAL A 83 -9.48 -8.60 -0.30
CA VAL A 83 -8.24 -7.82 -0.11
C VAL A 83 -7.97 -6.93 -1.32
N ILE A 84 -8.05 -7.51 -2.53
CA ILE A 84 -7.86 -6.78 -3.79
C ILE A 84 -8.84 -5.60 -3.88
N ASP A 85 -10.11 -5.82 -3.54
CA ASP A 85 -11.15 -4.78 -3.57
C ASP A 85 -10.84 -3.61 -2.65
N ARG A 86 -10.29 -3.85 -1.47
CA ARG A 86 -9.84 -2.77 -0.58
C ARG A 86 -8.74 -1.93 -1.22
N PHE A 87 -7.81 -2.55 -1.95
CA PHE A 87 -6.77 -1.83 -2.67
C PHE A 87 -7.34 -1.01 -3.84
N CYS A 88 -8.25 -1.59 -4.64
CA CYS A 88 -8.92 -0.88 -5.73
C CYS A 88 -9.71 0.35 -5.23
N ILE A 89 -10.39 0.24 -4.09
CA ILE A 89 -11.12 1.37 -3.48
C ILE A 89 -10.15 2.46 -3.01
N LYS A 90 -9.03 2.08 -2.42
CA LYS A 90 -8.06 3.00 -1.84
C LYS A 90 -7.15 3.66 -2.89
N CYS A 91 -6.89 2.97 -4.00
CA CYS A 91 -5.96 3.39 -5.04
C CYS A 91 -6.62 3.26 -6.42
N GLN A 92 -7.03 4.40 -7.00
CA GLN A 92 -7.70 4.43 -8.30
C GLN A 92 -6.81 3.92 -9.45
N GLY A 93 -5.48 3.95 -9.27
CA GLY A 93 -4.54 3.38 -10.22
C GLY A 93 -4.49 1.84 -10.22
N ILE A 94 -5.25 1.15 -9.36
CA ILE A 94 -5.31 -0.31 -9.34
C ILE A 94 -6.63 -0.77 -9.95
N ILE A 95 -6.53 -1.57 -11.00
CA ILE A 95 -7.67 -2.15 -11.69
C ILE A 95 -7.55 -3.67 -11.64
N LYS A 96 -8.57 -4.35 -11.11
CA LYS A 96 -8.70 -5.80 -11.22
C LYS A 96 -9.41 -6.18 -12.52
N TYR A 97 -8.89 -7.19 -13.19
CA TYR A 97 -9.41 -7.72 -14.45
C TYR A 97 -9.50 -9.25 -14.37
N VAL A 98 -10.68 -9.82 -14.56
CA VAL A 98 -10.85 -11.28 -14.63
C VAL A 98 -10.62 -11.72 -16.08
N ASN A 99 -9.64 -12.60 -16.29
CA ASN A 99 -9.19 -13.00 -17.61
C ASN A 99 -9.61 -14.44 -17.95
N GLU A 100 -10.55 -14.55 -18.88
CA GLU A 100 -11.04 -15.82 -19.43
C GLU A 100 -10.08 -16.39 -20.50
N ASN A 101 -9.33 -15.52 -21.18
CA ASN A 101 -8.47 -15.88 -22.31
C ASN A 101 -7.01 -16.15 -21.90
N GLY A 102 -6.66 -15.91 -20.64
CA GLY A 102 -5.31 -16.05 -20.11
C GLY A 102 -4.25 -15.31 -20.94
N ALA A 103 -3.19 -16.01 -21.31
CA ALA A 103 -2.06 -15.45 -22.06
C ALA A 103 -2.43 -15.00 -23.49
N GLU A 104 -3.59 -15.38 -24.02
CA GLU A 104 -4.07 -14.90 -25.33
C GLU A 104 -4.86 -13.60 -25.25
N SER A 105 -4.94 -12.97 -24.08
CA SER A 105 -5.61 -11.68 -23.91
C SER A 105 -5.00 -10.59 -24.80
N THR A 106 -5.87 -9.85 -25.49
CA THR A 106 -5.48 -8.71 -26.33
C THR A 106 -4.96 -7.54 -25.52
N LEU A 107 -5.16 -7.52 -24.19
CA LEU A 107 -4.65 -6.47 -23.30
C LEU A 107 -3.12 -6.39 -23.30
N PHE A 108 -2.42 -7.47 -23.66
CA PHE A 108 -0.96 -7.50 -23.70
C PHE A 108 -0.36 -6.39 -24.57
N LYS A 109 -1.01 -6.00 -25.66
CA LYS A 109 -0.54 -4.91 -26.55
C LYS A 109 -0.49 -3.54 -25.86
N HIS A 110 -1.23 -3.36 -24.77
CA HIS A 110 -1.29 -2.11 -24.02
C HIS A 110 -0.35 -2.09 -22.81
N ILE A 111 0.35 -3.17 -22.51
CA ILE A 111 1.23 -3.23 -21.34
C ILE A 111 2.56 -2.54 -21.65
N GLY A 112 3.08 -1.76 -20.70
CA GLY A 112 4.45 -1.28 -20.78
C GLY A 112 5.42 -2.12 -19.94
N VAL A 113 5.01 -2.54 -18.73
CA VAL A 113 5.81 -3.41 -17.85
C VAL A 113 4.98 -4.59 -17.37
N TYR A 114 5.49 -5.81 -17.57
CA TYR A 114 4.96 -7.03 -16.97
C TYR A 114 5.73 -7.34 -15.68
N ILE A 115 5.01 -7.51 -14.58
CA ILE A 115 5.57 -7.91 -13.28
C ILE A 115 5.40 -9.42 -13.14
N SER A 116 6.51 -10.17 -13.12
CA SER A 116 6.44 -11.63 -12.93
C SER A 116 6.43 -11.99 -11.46
N GLY A 117 5.37 -12.68 -11.02
CA GLY A 117 5.30 -13.34 -9.71
C GLY A 117 6.14 -14.61 -9.64
N ASN A 118 5.93 -15.40 -8.58
CA ASN A 118 6.72 -16.61 -8.31
C ASN A 118 6.03 -17.91 -8.76
N ASP A 119 4.76 -17.85 -9.18
CA ASP A 119 4.04 -19.04 -9.64
C ASP A 119 4.55 -19.50 -11.01
N VAL A 120 5.21 -20.66 -11.04
CA VAL A 120 5.69 -21.33 -12.25
C VAL A 120 4.58 -21.65 -13.24
N LYS A 121 3.33 -21.81 -12.77
CA LYS A 121 2.14 -22.07 -13.62
C LYS A 121 1.81 -20.87 -14.51
N LEU A 122 2.36 -19.69 -14.21
CA LEU A 122 2.17 -18.46 -14.99
C LEU A 122 3.22 -18.28 -16.11
N ALA A 123 4.08 -19.28 -16.35
CA ALA A 123 5.05 -19.27 -17.44
C ALA A 123 4.47 -18.90 -18.83
N PRO A 124 3.23 -19.30 -19.22
CA PRO A 124 2.64 -18.89 -20.49
C PRO A 124 2.50 -17.37 -20.64
N TYR A 125 2.14 -16.66 -19.56
CA TYR A 125 2.00 -15.20 -19.56
C TYR A 125 3.37 -14.51 -19.73
N ILE A 126 4.39 -15.04 -19.04
CA ILE A 126 5.77 -14.55 -19.16
C ILE A 126 6.28 -14.75 -20.60
N LYS A 127 5.99 -15.91 -21.20
CA LYS A 127 6.35 -16.20 -22.59
C LYS A 127 5.69 -15.19 -23.54
N LYS A 128 4.37 -14.98 -23.41
CA LYS A 128 3.64 -13.99 -24.22
C LYS A 128 4.20 -12.58 -24.06
N ALA A 129 4.54 -12.19 -22.82
CA ALA A 129 5.14 -10.88 -22.56
C ALA A 129 6.46 -10.68 -23.31
N LYS A 130 7.33 -11.71 -23.31
CA LYS A 130 8.59 -11.69 -24.07
C LYS A 130 8.36 -11.57 -25.57
N GLU A 131 7.46 -12.39 -26.11
CA GLU A 131 7.12 -12.40 -27.54
C GLU A 131 6.53 -11.07 -28.00
N SER A 132 5.83 -10.37 -27.10
CA SER A 132 5.24 -9.05 -27.36
C SER A 132 6.22 -7.88 -27.13
N GLY A 133 7.49 -8.16 -26.80
CA GLY A 133 8.51 -7.13 -26.54
C GLY A 133 8.27 -6.30 -25.28
N ILE A 134 7.45 -6.79 -24.34
CA ILE A 134 7.11 -6.08 -23.11
C ILE A 134 8.29 -6.18 -22.12
N ILE A 135 8.58 -5.08 -21.42
CA ILE A 135 9.59 -5.07 -20.36
C ILE A 135 9.13 -5.96 -19.22
N ILE A 136 9.90 -6.98 -18.89
CA ILE A 136 9.60 -7.87 -17.76
C ILE A 136 10.46 -7.47 -16.58
N LYS A 137 9.82 -7.24 -15.44
CA LYS A 137 10.49 -7.10 -14.14
C LYS A 137 10.01 -8.22 -13.23
N LYS A 138 10.91 -8.86 -12.49
CA LYS A 138 10.44 -9.72 -11.42
C LYS A 138 9.80 -8.87 -10.34
N ALA A 139 8.78 -9.41 -9.68
CA ALA A 139 8.27 -8.80 -8.46
C ALA A 139 9.43 -8.53 -7.50
N SER A 140 10.37 -9.49 -7.35
CA SER A 140 11.65 -9.39 -6.60
C SER A 140 12.43 -8.11 -6.86
N ASP A 141 12.52 -7.70 -8.12
CA ASP A 141 13.37 -6.60 -8.55
C ASP A 141 12.60 -5.27 -8.47
N TRP A 142 11.28 -5.34 -8.50
CA TRP A 142 10.40 -4.18 -8.41
C TRP A 142 10.17 -3.75 -6.96
N VAL A 143 10.02 -4.72 -6.06
CA VAL A 143 9.99 -4.47 -4.62
C VAL A 143 11.39 -4.75 -4.08
N LYS A 144 12.23 -3.71 -4.06
CA LYS A 144 13.64 -3.81 -3.63
C LYS A 144 13.82 -4.46 -2.25
N ASP A 145 12.78 -4.40 -1.43
CA ASP A 145 12.71 -4.98 -0.09
C ASP A 145 11.58 -6.02 0.02
N PHE A 146 11.82 -7.25 -0.43
CA PHE A 146 10.98 -8.39 0.02
C PHE A 146 11.26 -8.76 1.49
N SER A 147 12.44 -8.39 1.99
CA SER A 147 12.94 -8.64 3.35
C SER A 147 12.62 -7.51 4.33
N ASP A 148 12.69 -6.24 3.91
CA ASP A 148 12.33 -5.10 4.76
C ASP A 148 10.85 -4.78 4.57
N SER A 149 10.03 -5.73 5.01
CA SER A 149 8.61 -5.50 5.23
C SER A 149 8.45 -4.29 6.17
N PRO A 150 7.73 -3.21 5.81
CA PRO A 150 7.01 -2.45 6.83
C PRO A 150 5.85 -3.34 7.28
N PHE A 151 6.21 -4.29 8.15
CA PHE A 151 5.49 -5.50 8.54
C PHE A 151 3.96 -5.33 8.52
N LEU A 152 3.29 -5.97 7.56
CA LEU A 152 1.89 -6.32 7.74
C LEU A 152 1.86 -7.49 8.72
N THR A 153 1.21 -7.31 9.87
CA THR A 153 0.85 -8.45 10.72
C THR A 153 -0.11 -9.37 9.97
N LYS A 154 -0.31 -10.61 10.43
CA LYS A 154 -1.34 -11.53 9.86
C LYS A 154 -2.76 -10.92 9.84
N SER A 155 -3.01 -9.82 10.56
CA SER A 155 -4.26 -9.06 10.56
C SER A 155 -4.27 -7.82 9.65
N GLY A 156 -3.18 -7.56 8.90
CA GLY A 156 -3.08 -6.45 7.96
C GLY A 156 -2.70 -5.09 8.57
N SER A 157 -2.23 -5.04 9.82
CA SER A 157 -1.73 -3.80 10.43
C SER A 157 -0.24 -3.58 10.16
N ARG A 158 0.12 -2.35 9.73
CA ARG A 158 1.52 -1.95 9.44
C ARG A 158 2.32 -1.75 10.73
N LYS A 159 3.56 -2.26 10.80
CA LYS A 159 4.54 -1.82 11.81
C LYS A 159 5.42 -0.70 11.25
N PRO A 160 5.53 0.45 11.95
CA PRO A 160 6.36 1.57 11.51
C PRO A 160 7.82 1.15 11.46
N LEU A 161 8.65 1.62 10.51
CA LEU A 161 10.10 1.38 10.46
C LEU A 161 10.86 2.13 11.55
N ILE A 162 10.43 3.35 11.85
CA ILE A 162 11.06 4.25 12.82
C ILE A 162 10.00 4.77 13.79
N SER A 163 10.37 4.90 15.06
CA SER A 163 9.58 5.56 16.09
C SER A 163 10.20 6.90 16.43
N ILE A 164 9.45 8.00 16.22
CA ILE A 164 9.83 9.32 16.72
C ILE A 164 9.18 9.51 18.09
N CYS A 165 10.00 9.38 19.12
CA CYS A 165 9.59 9.49 20.52
C CYS A 165 9.75 10.93 21.00
N ILE A 166 8.62 11.60 21.28
CA ILE A 166 8.55 13.01 21.68
C ILE A 166 8.14 13.10 23.16
N PRO A 167 9.10 13.24 24.09
CA PRO A 167 8.79 13.65 25.46
C PRO A 167 8.46 15.14 25.47
N THR A 168 7.35 15.53 26.08
CA THR A 168 6.90 16.94 26.11
C THR A 168 6.37 17.34 27.49
N PHE A 169 6.46 18.63 27.80
CA PHE A 169 5.90 19.26 29.00
C PHE A 169 5.73 20.77 28.74
N ASN A 170 4.50 21.28 28.81
CA ASN A 170 4.14 22.68 28.57
C ASN A 170 4.74 23.25 27.26
N ARG A 171 4.59 22.51 26.15
CA ARG A 171 5.20 22.81 24.86
C ARG A 171 4.24 22.68 23.69
N ALA A 172 2.98 23.06 23.89
CA ALA A 172 1.92 23.02 22.88
C ALA A 172 2.37 23.54 21.50
N GLY A 173 2.95 24.75 21.45
CA GLY A 173 3.38 25.36 20.19
C GLY A 173 4.48 24.58 19.47
N CYS A 174 5.50 24.11 20.19
CA CYS A 174 6.57 23.28 19.62
C CYS A 174 6.04 21.93 19.15
N LEU A 175 5.10 21.34 19.89
CA LEU A 175 4.51 20.06 19.54
C LEU A 175 3.77 20.13 18.21
N ILE A 176 2.97 21.18 17.99
CA ILE A 176 2.28 21.41 16.69
C ILE A 176 3.29 21.48 15.56
N LEU A 177 4.30 22.35 15.66
CA LEU A 177 5.29 22.53 14.59
C LEU A 177 6.04 21.23 14.28
N THR A 178 6.37 20.47 15.32
CA THR A 178 7.07 19.19 15.17
C THR A 178 6.19 18.18 14.44
N ILE A 179 4.94 17.98 14.89
CA ILE A 179 4.01 17.04 14.25
C ILE A 179 3.75 17.45 12.80
N GLU A 180 3.41 18.72 12.55
CA GLU A 180 3.17 19.27 11.22
C GLU A 180 4.34 19.05 10.26
N SER A 181 5.57 19.18 10.75
CA SER A 181 6.76 18.92 9.93
C SER A 181 6.88 17.45 9.54
N ILE A 182 6.60 16.53 10.47
CA ILE A 182 6.73 15.08 10.26
C ILE A 182 5.61 14.56 9.35
N ILE A 183 4.35 14.96 9.58
CA ILE A 183 3.21 14.45 8.81
C ILE A 183 3.24 14.86 7.34
N LYS A 184 3.96 15.95 7.01
CA LYS A 184 4.16 16.40 5.62
C LYS A 184 5.18 15.55 4.87
N GLN A 185 6.06 14.84 5.59
CA GLN A 185 7.07 13.96 5.01
C GLN A 185 6.43 12.72 4.36
N ASN A 186 7.11 12.22 3.33
CA ASN A 186 6.64 11.10 2.54
C ASN A 186 6.66 9.80 3.35
N GLU A 187 7.65 9.64 4.21
CA GLU A 187 7.85 8.48 5.07
C GLU A 187 6.69 8.29 6.05
N PHE A 188 6.17 9.39 6.60
CA PHE A 188 4.99 9.35 7.46
C PHE A 188 3.72 9.00 6.67
N LYS A 189 3.50 9.63 5.51
CA LYS A 189 2.36 9.31 4.61
C LYS A 189 2.36 7.86 4.15
N ARG A 190 3.55 7.28 3.97
CA ARG A 190 3.77 5.85 3.65
C ARG A 190 3.56 4.92 4.86
N GLY A 191 3.31 5.46 6.05
CA GLY A 191 3.12 4.69 7.29
C GLY A 191 4.40 4.01 7.79
N LEU A 192 5.57 4.55 7.42
CA LEU A 192 6.88 4.04 7.83
C LEU A 192 7.36 4.69 9.13
N VAL A 193 6.73 5.77 9.56
CA VAL A 193 7.10 6.52 10.76
C VAL A 193 5.90 6.56 11.68
N GLU A 194 6.09 6.15 12.92
CA GLU A 194 5.15 6.48 14.00
C GLU A 194 5.67 7.66 14.82
N ILE A 195 4.74 8.41 15.40
CA ILE A 195 5.02 9.45 16.38
C ILE A 195 4.44 9.00 17.72
N VAL A 196 5.27 8.98 18.75
CA VAL A 196 4.87 8.60 20.11
C VAL A 196 5.10 9.79 21.02
N ILE A 197 4.02 10.38 21.49
CA ILE A 197 4.03 11.57 22.33
C ILE A 197 3.84 11.15 23.78
N SER A 198 4.73 11.62 24.64
CA SER A 198 4.69 11.37 26.08
C SER A 198 4.61 12.70 26.81
N ASP A 199 3.41 13.11 27.15
CA ASP A 199 3.14 14.32 27.92
C ASP A 199 3.41 14.08 29.41
N ASN A 200 4.27 14.91 29.98
CA ASN A 200 4.73 14.82 31.36
C ASN A 200 3.81 15.55 32.35
N ASN A 201 2.50 15.42 32.17
CA ASN A 201 1.46 16.12 32.91
C ASN A 201 1.46 17.65 32.68
N SER A 202 1.32 18.08 31.42
CA SER A 202 1.23 19.51 31.08
C SER A 202 -0.06 20.16 31.57
N ASP A 203 0.01 21.47 31.81
CA ASP A 203 -1.12 22.34 32.20
C ASP A 203 -1.56 23.27 31.06
N ASP A 204 -0.84 23.26 29.93
CA ASP A 204 -1.19 23.99 28.71
C ASP A 204 -2.01 23.13 27.73
N GLU A 205 -2.20 23.62 26.49
CA GLU A 205 -2.97 22.92 25.45
C GLU A 205 -2.28 21.65 24.90
N THR A 206 -1.15 21.22 25.45
CA THR A 206 -0.37 20.06 24.97
C THR A 206 -1.23 18.80 24.85
N GLU A 207 -2.08 18.50 25.84
CA GLU A 207 -2.95 17.32 25.80
C GLU A 207 -3.95 17.37 24.65
N LYS A 208 -4.62 18.51 24.51
CA LYS A 208 -5.64 18.71 23.47
C LYS A 208 -5.04 18.53 22.08
N ILE A 209 -3.85 19.11 21.85
CA ILE A 209 -3.11 18.97 20.59
C ILE A 209 -2.70 17.52 20.36
N GLY A 210 -2.09 16.88 21.36
CA GLY A 210 -1.62 15.50 21.26
C GLY A 210 -2.76 14.53 20.93
N ARG A 211 -3.90 14.67 21.59
CA ARG A 211 -5.12 13.89 21.31
C ARG A 211 -5.69 14.19 19.94
N PHE A 212 -5.80 15.46 19.55
CA PHE A 212 -6.30 15.85 18.23
C PHE A 212 -5.55 15.12 17.11
N TYR A 213 -4.21 15.14 17.13
CA TYR A 213 -3.43 14.44 16.11
C TYR A 213 -3.50 12.90 16.22
N ALA A 214 -3.57 12.35 17.44
CA ALA A 214 -3.72 10.90 17.64
C ALA A 214 -5.07 10.37 17.11
N ASP A 215 -6.14 11.16 17.24
CA ASP A 215 -7.47 10.80 16.71
C ASP A 215 -7.51 10.86 15.18
N GLN A 216 -6.75 11.78 14.57
CA GLN A 216 -6.69 11.94 13.11
C GLN A 216 -5.78 10.90 12.44
N PHE A 217 -4.71 10.48 13.11
CA PHE A 217 -3.67 9.65 12.50
C PHE A 217 -3.37 8.42 13.35
N SER A 218 -3.64 7.23 12.80
CA SER A 218 -3.36 5.95 13.47
C SER A 218 -1.88 5.68 13.77
N MET A 219 -0.96 6.40 13.10
CA MET A 219 0.48 6.35 13.35
C MET A 219 0.95 7.32 14.45
N ILE A 220 0.04 8.09 15.06
CA ILE A 220 0.34 8.99 16.17
C ILE A 220 -0.30 8.42 17.44
N ARG A 221 0.51 8.24 18.48
CA ARG A 221 0.06 7.73 19.77
C ARG A 221 0.38 8.75 20.85
N TYR A 222 -0.62 9.08 21.65
CA TYR A 222 -0.50 10.04 22.73
C TYR A 222 -0.65 9.37 24.09
N PHE A 223 0.26 9.68 25.00
CA PHE A 223 0.22 9.22 26.39
C PHE A 223 0.46 10.39 27.32
N ARG A 224 -0.40 10.55 28.33
CA ARG A 224 -0.22 11.50 29.43
C ARG A 224 0.20 10.76 30.69
N ASN A 225 1.17 11.32 31.41
CA ASN A 225 1.57 10.84 32.73
C ASN A 225 0.67 11.45 33.81
N ASP A 226 0.42 10.71 34.90
CA ASP A 226 -0.38 11.20 36.03
C ASP A 226 0.31 12.33 36.82
N LYS A 227 1.64 12.41 36.73
CA LYS A 227 2.47 13.44 37.35
C LYS A 227 3.71 13.72 36.52
N ASN A 228 4.32 14.87 36.73
CA ASN A 228 5.62 15.21 36.13
C ASN A 228 6.72 14.33 36.76
N ILE A 229 7.34 13.47 35.96
CA ILE A 229 8.40 12.55 36.38
C ILE A 229 9.80 13.00 35.95
N LEU A 230 9.98 14.31 35.67
CA LEU A 230 11.24 14.90 35.19
C LEU A 230 11.80 14.11 33.99
N ASP A 231 13.10 13.81 34.02
CA ASP A 231 13.81 13.10 32.95
C ASP A 231 13.35 11.65 32.78
N GLY A 232 12.59 11.10 33.74
CA GLY A 232 11.95 9.80 33.59
C GLY A 232 11.06 9.70 32.35
N ASN A 233 10.55 10.84 31.86
CA ASN A 233 9.70 10.91 30.69
C ASN A 233 10.42 10.49 29.39
N PHE A 234 11.73 10.76 29.26
CA PHE A 234 12.53 10.34 28.10
C PHE A 234 12.61 8.81 28.00
N ARG A 235 12.89 8.14 29.13
CA ARG A 235 12.92 6.67 29.18
C ARG A 235 11.55 6.07 28.94
N LEU A 236 10.50 6.73 29.44
CA LEU A 236 9.14 6.25 29.32
C LEU A 236 8.63 6.30 27.87
N VAL A 237 8.91 7.39 27.15
CA VAL A 237 8.51 7.50 25.74
C VAL A 237 9.21 6.46 24.86
N LEU A 238 10.48 6.17 25.12
CA LEU A 238 11.21 5.11 24.42
C LEU A 238 10.56 3.74 24.64
N LYS A 239 10.14 3.42 25.87
CA LYS A 239 9.40 2.17 26.14
C LYS A 239 8.05 2.11 25.44
N ARG A 240 7.43 3.25 25.11
CA ARG A 240 6.15 3.31 24.40
C ARG A 240 6.31 3.14 22.88
N GLY A 241 7.49 3.43 22.33
CA GLY A 241 7.85 3.27 20.92
C GLY A 241 7.87 1.82 20.45
N SER A 242 7.15 1.52 19.37
CA SER A 242 7.06 0.19 18.74
C SER A 242 8.40 -0.30 18.20
N ARG A 243 9.34 0.61 17.85
CA ARG A 243 10.69 0.30 17.36
C ARG A 243 11.81 0.63 18.34
N CYS A 244 11.46 0.95 19.59
CA CYS A 244 12.42 1.27 20.64
C CYS A 244 12.46 0.18 21.74
N GLN A 245 11.63 -0.85 21.63
CA GLN A 245 11.65 -2.02 22.52
C GLN A 245 12.63 -3.05 21.93
N SER A 246 13.78 -3.23 22.59
CA SER A 246 14.78 -4.28 22.34
C SER A 246 14.36 -5.62 22.93
#